data_AF-A0ABC8JMM5-F1
#
_entry.id   AF-A0ABC8JMM5-F1
#
_cell.length_a   1.000
_cell.length_b   1.000
_cell.length_c   1.000
_cell.angle_alpha   90.00
_cell.angle_beta   90.00
_cell.angle_gamma   90.00
#
_symmetry.space_group_name_H-M   'P 1'
#
loop_
_entity.id
_entity.type
_entity.pdbx_description
1 polymer ?
#
loop_
_entity_poly.entity_id
_entity_poly.type
_entity_poly.pdbx_seq_one_letter_code
_entity_poly.pdbx_strand_id
1 'polypeptide(L)'
;MARIRKRVQAVRRAADGSAFDKCEECGVMIAIALFDMHECGEKRREVKRFKPISSDRIDSKPVGSFEDEPRSPFVFFLEDFRKSCDGDMVDASRICFTVWKNMSREDQKPFIARAEVVDLAHNRLLKEEAQSIYKADDEADSKAAAKFDKLCEGYDHEEDDYYSSDHFEHEFWEDDTVLKY
;
A
#
# COMPACT_ATOMS: atom_id res chain seq x y z
N MET A 1 -0.81 -21.62 31.71
CA MET A 1 -1.38 -20.28 31.48
C MET A 1 -2.37 -20.33 30.32
N ALA A 2 -3.65 -20.07 30.57
CA ALA A 2 -4.66 -20.04 29.51
C ALA A 2 -4.52 -18.74 28.71
N ARG A 3 -4.34 -18.84 27.39
CA ARG A 3 -4.32 -17.67 26.50
C ARG A 3 -5.73 -17.07 26.45
N ILE A 4 -5.89 -15.86 26.99
CA ILE A 4 -7.11 -15.07 26.84
C ILE A 4 -7.24 -14.71 25.36
N ARG A 5 -8.18 -15.33 24.66
CA ARG A 5 -8.52 -14.94 23.28
C ARG A 5 -9.34 -13.66 23.37
N LYS A 6 -8.87 -12.58 22.72
CA LYS A 6 -9.71 -11.40 22.48
C LYS A 6 -10.97 -11.86 21.74
N ARG A 7 -12.14 -11.74 22.36
CA ARG A 7 -13.41 -11.99 21.66
C ARG A 7 -13.61 -10.85 20.67
N VAL A 8 -13.51 -11.16 19.39
CA VAL A 8 -13.94 -10.24 18.34
C VAL A 8 -15.46 -10.21 18.40
N GLN A 9 -16.05 -9.05 18.70
CA GLN A 9 -17.49 -8.89 18.58
C GLN A 9 -17.88 -9.11 17.12
N ALA A 10 -18.91 -9.92 16.88
CA ALA A 10 -19.40 -10.15 15.53
C ALA A 10 -19.91 -8.83 14.94
N VAL A 11 -19.61 -8.58 13.67
CA VAL A 11 -20.14 -7.43 12.93
C VAL A 11 -21.67 -7.52 12.96
N ARG A 12 -22.34 -6.41 13.31
CA ARG A 12 -23.82 -6.33 13.34
C ARG A 12 -24.38 -6.65 11.94
N ARG A 13 -25.48 -7.40 11.91
CA ARG A 13 -26.19 -7.83 10.68
C ARG A 13 -27.69 -7.68 10.86
N ALA A 14 -28.43 -7.67 9.75
CA ALA A 14 -29.88 -7.59 9.75
C ALA A 14 -30.46 -8.95 10.14
N ALA A 15 -31.76 -9.00 10.43
CA ALA A 15 -32.43 -10.22 10.84
C ALA A 15 -32.33 -11.35 9.78
N ASP A 16 -32.23 -10.99 8.51
CA ASP A 16 -32.00 -11.90 7.37
C ASP A 16 -30.52 -12.28 7.17
N GLY A 17 -29.60 -11.75 7.99
CA GLY A 17 -28.16 -11.94 7.86
C GLY A 17 -27.48 -11.05 6.82
N SER A 18 -28.21 -10.13 6.19
CA SER A 18 -27.69 -9.15 5.25
C SER A 18 -26.74 -8.15 5.94
N ALA A 19 -25.81 -7.60 5.16
CA ALA A 19 -24.97 -6.47 5.58
C ALA A 19 -25.68 -5.11 5.40
N PHE A 20 -26.84 -5.12 4.74
CA PHE A 20 -27.69 -3.96 4.49
C PHE A 20 -29.05 -4.19 5.11
N ASP A 21 -29.63 -3.13 5.66
CA ASP A 21 -31.00 -3.12 6.15
C ASP A 21 -31.77 -1.98 5.49
N LYS A 22 -33.08 -2.16 5.33
CA LYS A 22 -33.95 -1.16 4.72
C LYS A 22 -34.45 -0.21 5.80
N CYS A 23 -34.14 1.08 5.68
CA CYS A 23 -34.76 2.07 6.55
C CYS A 23 -36.27 2.11 6.30
N GLU A 24 -37.06 1.96 7.36
CA GLU A 24 -38.53 1.96 7.29
C GLU A 24 -39.09 3.35 6.95
N GLU A 25 -38.38 4.42 7.31
CA GLU A 25 -38.83 5.80 7.10
C GLU A 25 -38.60 6.29 5.66
N CYS A 26 -37.40 6.11 5.10
CA CYS A 26 -37.10 6.57 3.73
C CYS A 26 -37.01 5.46 2.68
N GLY A 27 -37.18 4.21 3.08
CA GLY A 27 -37.20 3.04 2.20
C GLY A 27 -35.85 2.66 1.57
N VAL A 28 -34.75 3.31 1.94
CA VAL A 28 -33.42 3.05 1.35
C VAL A 28 -32.69 1.92 2.06
N MET A 29 -32.02 1.09 1.27
CA MET A 29 -31.08 0.07 1.73
C MET A 29 -29.79 0.75 2.21
N ILE A 30 -29.48 0.63 3.49
CA ILE A 30 -28.33 1.26 4.14
C ILE A 30 -27.45 0.16 4.72
N ALA A 31 -26.13 0.32 4.61
CA ALA A 31 -25.20 -0.58 5.27
C ALA A 31 -25.40 -0.50 6.79
N ILE A 32 -25.50 -1.64 7.47
CA ILE A 32 -25.86 -1.68 8.89
C ILE A 32 -24.82 -0.98 9.77
N ALA A 33 -23.56 -1.00 9.35
CA ALA A 33 -22.48 -0.26 10.00
C ALA A 33 -22.69 1.27 9.97
N LEU A 34 -23.52 1.79 9.07
CA LEU A 34 -23.83 3.20 8.88
C LEU A 34 -25.29 3.55 9.22
N PHE A 35 -26.07 2.59 9.72
CA PHE A 35 -27.50 2.79 9.95
C PHE A 35 -27.76 3.86 11.03
N ASP A 36 -26.96 3.88 12.10
CA ASP A 36 -27.05 4.89 13.16
C ASP A 36 -26.66 6.31 12.68
N MET A 37 -25.89 6.40 11.59
CA MET A 37 -25.48 7.66 10.95
C MET A 37 -26.38 8.01 9.76
N HIS A 38 -27.45 7.25 9.53
CA HIS A 38 -28.37 7.51 8.44
C HIS A 38 -29.32 8.66 8.78
N GLU A 39 -29.16 9.79 8.10
CA GLU A 39 -30.08 10.91 8.20
C GLU A 39 -31.25 10.73 7.22
N CYS A 40 -32.47 10.53 7.74
CA CYS A 40 -33.69 10.51 6.95
C CYS A 40 -34.14 11.93 6.55
N GLY A 41 -34.38 12.18 5.27
CA GLY A 41 -34.96 13.43 4.79
C GLY A 41 -34.77 13.75 3.30
N GLU A 42 -35.48 14.77 2.82
CA GLU A 42 -35.51 15.25 1.42
C GLU A 42 -34.19 15.89 0.96
N LYS A 43 -33.27 16.18 1.89
CA LYS A 43 -31.97 16.79 1.62
C LYS A 43 -30.90 15.72 1.43
N ARG A 44 -31.15 14.77 0.54
CA ARG A 44 -30.06 13.90 0.07
C ARG A 44 -29.10 14.81 -0.68
N ARG A 45 -27.98 15.16 -0.03
CA ARG A 45 -26.83 15.67 -0.75
C ARG A 45 -26.51 14.60 -1.78
N GLU A 46 -26.56 14.94 -3.06
CA GLU A 46 -26.06 14.07 -4.11
C GLU A 46 -24.57 13.87 -3.83
N VAL A 47 -24.28 12.82 -3.05
CA VAL A 47 -22.92 12.35 -2.90
C VAL A 47 -22.57 11.80 -4.26
N LYS A 48 -21.59 12.43 -4.91
CA LYS A 48 -21.01 11.90 -6.14
C LYS A 48 -20.55 10.49 -5.83
N ARG A 49 -21.36 9.50 -6.23
CA ARG A 49 -20.99 8.11 -6.12
C ARG A 49 -19.67 7.99 -6.85
N PHE A 50 -18.62 7.57 -6.14
CA PHE A 50 -17.39 7.16 -6.81
C PHE A 50 -17.83 6.12 -7.83
N LYS A 51 -17.78 6.49 -9.11
CA LYS A 51 -17.97 5.53 -10.18
C LYS A 51 -16.83 4.53 -9.97
N PRO A 52 -17.11 3.24 -9.73
CA PRO A 52 -16.06 2.26 -9.89
C PRO A 52 -15.52 2.50 -11.29
N ILE A 53 -14.21 2.64 -11.42
CA ILE A 53 -13.55 2.63 -12.72
C ILE A 53 -13.90 1.24 -13.28
N SER A 54 -14.97 1.13 -14.06
CA SER A 54 -15.05 0.08 -15.05
C SER A 54 -13.78 0.26 -15.88
N SER A 55 -13.11 -0.83 -16.19
CA SER A 55 -11.88 -0.87 -16.97
C SER A 55 -12.11 -0.46 -18.43
N ASP A 56 -12.92 0.57 -18.67
CA ASP A 56 -13.05 1.25 -19.93
C ASP A 56 -11.84 2.16 -20.06
N ARG A 57 -10.79 1.56 -20.65
CA ARG A 57 -9.61 2.18 -21.28
C ARG A 57 -9.32 3.58 -20.75
N ILE A 58 -8.75 3.60 -19.56
CA ILE A 58 -8.04 4.76 -19.10
C ILE A 58 -6.79 4.90 -20.00
N ASP A 59 -6.86 5.79 -20.99
CA ASP A 59 -5.69 6.41 -21.63
C ASP A 59 -5.00 7.40 -20.67
N SER A 60 -4.92 7.05 -19.38
CA SER A 60 -3.91 7.65 -18.53
C SER A 60 -2.63 6.96 -18.91
N LYS A 61 -1.66 7.73 -19.39
CA LYS A 61 -0.26 7.33 -19.22
C LYS A 61 -0.12 6.83 -17.77
N PRO A 62 0.27 5.57 -17.57
CA PRO A 62 0.37 5.04 -16.23
C PRO A 62 1.36 5.93 -15.48
N VAL A 63 0.94 6.34 -14.28
CA VAL A 63 1.85 6.92 -13.28
C VAL A 63 2.89 5.83 -13.01
N GLY A 64 4.07 5.99 -13.61
CA GLY A 64 5.09 4.95 -13.70
C GLY A 64 4.69 3.82 -14.67
N SER A 65 5.48 3.59 -15.71
CA SER A 65 5.35 2.33 -16.45
C SER A 65 5.67 1.19 -15.48
N PHE A 66 4.68 0.35 -15.16
CA PHE A 66 4.88 -0.96 -14.49
C PHE A 66 5.87 -1.85 -15.25
N GLU A 67 6.27 -1.43 -16.45
CA GLU A 67 7.34 -2.02 -17.26
C GLU A 67 8.63 -2.18 -16.47
N ASP A 68 8.99 -1.19 -15.65
CA ASP A 68 10.22 -1.15 -14.85
C ASP A 68 10.07 -1.75 -13.44
N GLU A 69 8.92 -2.35 -13.11
CA GLU A 69 8.73 -3.04 -11.84
C GLU A 69 9.29 -4.48 -11.91
N PRO A 70 10.08 -4.91 -10.91
CA PRO A 70 10.66 -6.24 -10.87
C PRO A 70 9.55 -7.29 -10.88
N ARG A 71 9.67 -8.26 -11.80
CA ARG A 71 8.62 -9.25 -12.06
C ARG A 71 9.21 -10.64 -12.13
N SER A 72 8.47 -11.59 -11.57
CA SER A 72 8.88 -13.00 -11.60
C SER A 72 9.02 -13.50 -13.05
N PRO A 73 9.98 -14.40 -13.34
CA PRO A 73 10.06 -15.10 -14.62
C PRO A 73 8.73 -15.71 -15.08
N PHE A 74 7.92 -16.21 -14.13
CA PHE A 74 6.60 -16.76 -14.42
C PHE A 74 5.63 -15.72 -15.01
N VAL A 75 5.73 -14.45 -14.64
CA VAL A 75 4.85 -13.38 -15.16
C VAL A 75 5.14 -13.15 -16.64
N PHE A 76 6.41 -13.09 -17.05
CA PHE A 76 6.78 -13.00 -18.46
C PHE A 76 6.27 -14.20 -19.26
N PHE A 77 6.33 -15.39 -18.68
CA PHE A 77 5.75 -16.58 -19.30
C PHE A 77 4.23 -16.48 -19.42
N LEU A 78 3.54 -16.09 -18.35
CA LEU A 78 2.09 -15.96 -18.34
C LEU A 78 1.61 -14.91 -19.36
N GLU A 79 2.32 -13.80 -19.50
CA GLU A 79 2.03 -12.77 -20.51
C GLU A 79 2.14 -13.32 -21.94
N ASP A 80 3.19 -14.10 -22.22
CA ASP A 80 3.37 -14.74 -23.53
C ASP A 80 2.38 -15.89 -23.75
N PHE A 81 2.08 -16.66 -22.72
CA PHE A 81 1.10 -17.76 -22.75
C PHE A 81 -0.32 -17.23 -22.98
N ARG A 82 -0.67 -16.08 -22.39
CA ARG A 82 -1.98 -15.45 -22.61
C ARG A 82 -2.14 -14.93 -24.03
N LYS A 83 -1.05 -14.56 -24.71
CA LYS A 83 -1.10 -14.19 -26.14
C LYS A 83 -1.39 -15.39 -27.04
N SER A 84 -1.05 -16.62 -26.60
CA SER A 84 -1.25 -17.85 -27.38
C SER A 84 -2.45 -18.69 -26.96
N CYS A 85 -3.14 -18.33 -25.86
CA CYS A 85 -4.27 -19.07 -25.33
C CYS A 85 -5.60 -18.38 -25.65
N ASP A 86 -6.40 -18.98 -26.53
CA ASP A 86 -7.74 -18.48 -26.92
C ASP A 86 -8.88 -18.97 -25.99
N GLY A 87 -8.56 -19.63 -24.86
CA GLY A 87 -9.53 -20.32 -23.99
C GLY A 87 -10.03 -19.52 -22.79
N ASP A 88 -10.93 -20.14 -21.99
CA ASP A 88 -11.42 -19.58 -20.72
C ASP A 88 -10.27 -19.26 -19.75
N MET A 89 -10.31 -18.07 -19.14
CA MET A 89 -9.20 -17.51 -18.37
C MET A 89 -8.84 -18.35 -17.12
N VAL A 90 -9.84 -19.02 -16.53
CA VAL A 90 -9.65 -19.88 -15.36
C VAL A 90 -8.93 -21.17 -15.76
N ASP A 91 -9.37 -21.80 -16.85
CA ASP A 91 -8.69 -22.97 -17.41
C ASP A 91 -7.28 -22.62 -17.92
N ALA A 92 -7.11 -21.46 -18.57
CA ALA A 92 -5.81 -20.96 -19.01
C ALA A 92 -4.83 -20.79 -17.84
N SER A 93 -5.29 -20.27 -16.70
CA SER A 93 -4.45 -20.12 -15.51
C SER A 93 -3.99 -21.46 -14.95
N ARG A 94 -4.88 -22.46 -14.89
CA ARG A 94 -4.53 -23.83 -14.46
C ARG A 94 -3.54 -24.48 -15.42
N ILE A 95 -3.79 -24.38 -16.73
CA ILE A 95 -2.92 -24.94 -17.77
C ILE A 95 -1.55 -24.27 -17.73
N CYS A 96 -1.50 -22.94 -17.68
CA CYS A 96 -0.27 -22.16 -17.61
C CYS A 96 0.62 -22.61 -16.44
N PHE A 97 0.04 -22.78 -15.25
CA PHE A 97 0.80 -23.28 -14.10
C PHE A 97 1.37 -24.69 -14.33
N THR A 98 0.59 -25.60 -14.90
CA THR A 98 1.08 -26.96 -15.19
C THR A 98 2.17 -26.97 -16.27
N VAL A 99 2.06 -26.12 -17.29
CA VAL A 99 3.09 -25.98 -18.34
C VAL A 99 4.37 -25.45 -17.71
N TRP A 100 4.30 -24.36 -16.95
CA TRP A 100 5.47 -23.78 -16.27
C TRP A 100 6.20 -24.79 -15.39
N LYS A 101 5.45 -25.52 -14.56
CA LYS A 101 6.02 -26.52 -13.65
C LYS A 101 6.74 -27.66 -14.39
N ASN A 102 6.28 -28.00 -15.59
CA ASN A 102 6.85 -29.06 -16.41
C ASN A 102 7.89 -28.56 -17.43
N MET A 103 8.11 -27.25 -17.55
CA MET A 103 9.15 -26.70 -18.43
C MET A 103 10.55 -27.00 -17.89
N SER A 104 11.46 -27.34 -18.80
CA SER A 104 12.87 -27.53 -18.46
C SER A 104 13.53 -26.22 -18.01
N ARG A 105 14.70 -26.30 -17.36
CA ARG A 105 15.42 -25.09 -16.99
C ARG A 105 15.84 -24.30 -18.22
N GLU A 106 16.18 -25.00 -19.30
CA GLU A 106 16.54 -24.44 -20.59
C GLU A 106 15.39 -23.63 -21.20
N ASP A 107 14.16 -24.14 -21.13
CA ASP A 107 12.99 -23.45 -21.64
C ASP A 107 12.57 -22.28 -20.74
N GLN A 108 12.90 -22.33 -19.45
CA GLN A 108 12.68 -21.23 -18.50
C GLN A 108 13.72 -20.11 -18.63
N LYS A 109 14.94 -20.39 -19.10
CA LYS A 109 16.04 -19.41 -19.27
C LYS A 109 15.62 -18.08 -19.93
N PRO A 110 14.89 -18.06 -21.06
CA PRO A 110 14.50 -16.78 -21.68
C PRO A 110 13.58 -15.92 -20.80
N PHE A 111 12.79 -16.53 -19.93
CA PHE A 111 11.93 -15.79 -19.00
C PHE A 111 12.72 -15.31 -17.78
N ILE A 112 13.66 -16.13 -17.31
CA ILE A 112 14.57 -15.77 -16.21
C ILE A 112 15.46 -14.59 -16.61
N ALA A 113 16.08 -14.66 -17.79
CA ALA A 113 16.93 -13.57 -18.29
C ALA A 113 16.14 -12.25 -18.45
N ARG A 114 14.88 -12.31 -18.91
CA ARG A 114 14.02 -11.11 -18.98
C ARG A 114 13.72 -10.52 -17.60
N ALA A 115 13.39 -11.37 -16.62
CA ALA A 115 13.18 -10.92 -15.25
C ALA A 115 14.44 -10.27 -14.66
N GLU A 116 15.61 -10.89 -14.83
CA GLU A 116 16.87 -10.33 -14.35
C GLU A 116 17.18 -8.96 -14.96
N VAL A 117 16.90 -8.75 -16.25
CA VAL A 117 17.09 -7.46 -16.91
C VAL A 117 16.21 -6.38 -16.27
N VAL A 118 14.94 -6.69 -16.02
CA VAL A 118 14.01 -5.73 -15.40
C VAL A 118 14.38 -5.48 -13.94
N ASP A 119 14.75 -6.51 -13.18
CA ASP A 119 15.22 -6.37 -11.80
C ASP A 119 16.47 -5.50 -11.72
N LEU A 120 17.43 -5.66 -12.64
CA LEU A 120 18.63 -4.83 -12.71
C LEU A 120 18.32 -3.38 -13.05
N ALA A 121 17.43 -3.14 -14.01
CA ALA A 121 16.98 -1.79 -14.37
C ALA A 121 16.31 -1.09 -13.18
N HIS A 122 15.41 -1.79 -12.49
CA HIS A 122 14.75 -1.28 -11.29
C HIS A 122 15.74 -0.95 -10.18
N ASN A 123 16.66 -1.87 -9.87
CA ASN A 123 17.68 -1.66 -8.84
C ASN A 123 18.60 -0.48 -9.18
N ARG A 124 18.87 -0.24 -10.46
CA ARG A 124 19.64 0.91 -10.90
C ARG A 124 18.90 2.21 -10.62
N LEU A 125 17.61 2.29 -10.95
CA LEU A 125 16.78 3.46 -10.68
C LEU A 125 16.73 3.77 -9.16
N LEU A 126 16.52 2.74 -8.33
CA LEU A 126 16.54 2.89 -6.87
C LEU A 126 17.87 3.46 -6.35
N LYS A 127 19.00 3.00 -6.91
CA LYS A 127 20.33 3.51 -6.54
C LYS A 127 20.54 4.97 -6.95
N GLU A 128 20.08 5.35 -8.13
CA GLU A 128 20.17 6.72 -8.64
C GLU A 128 19.29 7.67 -7.81
N GLU A 129 18.08 7.26 -7.44
CA GLU A 129 17.18 8.01 -6.57
C GLU A 129 17.80 8.20 -5.18
N ALA A 130 18.32 7.12 -4.56
CA ALA A 130 18.99 7.21 -3.28
C ALA A 130 20.18 8.19 -3.31
N GLN A 131 21.00 8.13 -4.36
CA GLN A 131 22.11 9.08 -4.56
C GLN A 131 21.65 10.52 -4.78
N SER A 132 20.48 10.73 -5.37
CA SER A 132 19.88 12.06 -5.56
C SER A 132 19.43 12.65 -4.22
N ILE A 133 18.82 11.85 -3.33
CA ILE A 133 18.34 12.30 -2.02
C ILE A 133 19.51 12.83 -1.17
N TYR A 134 20.65 12.14 -1.16
CA TYR A 134 21.83 12.59 -0.41
C TYR A 134 22.49 13.88 -0.95
N LYS A 135 22.06 14.40 -2.11
CA LYS A 135 22.60 15.63 -2.72
C LYS A 135 21.64 16.83 -2.65
N ALA A 136 20.45 16.66 -2.09
CA ALA A 136 19.58 17.78 -1.80
C ALA A 136 20.13 18.52 -0.57
N ASP A 137 20.67 19.72 -0.78
CA ASP A 137 21.04 20.63 0.28
C ASP A 137 19.77 21.09 0.99
N ASP A 138 19.67 20.79 2.28
CA ASP A 138 18.50 21.03 3.14
C ASP A 138 18.41 22.53 3.53
N GLU A 139 18.75 23.44 2.61
CA GLU A 139 18.67 24.89 2.84
C GLU A 139 17.20 25.32 2.85
N ALA A 140 16.57 25.03 3.99
CA ALA A 140 15.28 25.51 4.40
C ALA A 140 15.35 27.03 4.51
N ASP A 141 14.86 27.72 3.49
CA ASP A 141 14.75 29.18 3.45
C ASP A 141 13.73 29.66 4.50
N SER A 142 14.16 29.72 5.76
CA SER A 142 13.40 30.25 6.89
C SER A 142 13.37 31.77 6.81
N LYS A 143 12.62 32.31 5.83
CA LYS A 143 12.42 33.74 5.68
C LYS A 143 10.95 34.07 5.50
N ALA A 144 10.23 34.19 6.63
CA ALA A 144 9.27 35.26 6.95
C ALA A 144 8.26 34.82 8.02
N ALA A 145 8.57 35.06 9.29
CA ALA A 145 7.54 35.15 10.34
C ALA A 145 8.04 36.00 11.52
N ALA A 146 8.35 37.27 11.26
CA ALA A 146 8.69 38.21 12.33
C ALA A 146 8.00 39.56 12.12
N LYS A 147 6.67 39.57 12.02
CA LYS A 147 5.81 40.72 12.33
C LYS A 147 4.40 40.24 12.71
N PHE A 148 4.17 39.94 13.99
CA PHE A 148 2.91 40.32 14.60
C PHE A 148 3.15 40.83 16.02
N ASP A 149 2.52 41.95 16.29
CA ASP A 149 2.68 42.82 17.45
C ASP A 149 2.15 42.16 18.74
N LYS A 150 2.95 42.32 19.79
CA LYS A 150 2.59 42.87 21.11
C LYS A 150 1.24 42.49 21.76
N LEU A 151 1.40 41.80 22.89
CA LEU A 151 0.63 41.85 24.13
C LEU A 151 -0.62 40.95 24.27
N CYS A 152 -0.44 39.82 24.97
CA CYS A 152 -1.41 39.38 25.98
C CYS A 152 -0.65 38.72 27.13
N GLU A 153 -0.64 39.39 28.28
CA GLU A 153 -0.07 38.92 29.54
C GLU A 153 -0.94 37.83 30.17
N GLY A 154 -0.28 36.94 30.90
CA GLY A 154 -0.78 36.34 32.13
C GLY A 154 -1.51 35.02 31.97
N TYR A 155 -0.82 33.93 32.30
CA TYR A 155 -1.26 33.00 33.34
C TYR A 155 -0.08 32.13 33.76
N ASP A 156 0.33 32.27 35.02
CA ASP A 156 1.27 31.41 35.72
C ASP A 156 0.84 29.95 35.65
N HIS A 157 1.77 29.05 35.34
CA HIS A 157 1.74 27.71 35.91
C HIS A 157 3.15 27.23 36.21
N GLU A 158 3.28 26.74 37.43
CA GLU A 158 4.50 26.59 38.20
C GLU A 158 5.42 25.50 37.66
N GLU A 159 6.68 25.62 38.06
CA GLU A 159 7.72 24.63 37.83
C GLU A 159 7.35 23.31 38.51
N ASP A 160 7.38 22.21 37.75
CA ASP A 160 7.60 20.88 38.31
C ASP A 160 8.60 20.13 37.41
N ASP A 161 9.67 19.76 38.07
CA ASP A 161 10.83 18.99 37.72
C ASP A 161 10.52 17.49 37.51
N TYR A 162 10.82 16.93 36.34
CA TYR A 162 11.10 15.49 36.29
C TYR A 162 12.05 15.07 35.16
N TYR A 163 13.12 14.44 35.61
CA TYR A 163 14.27 13.89 34.89
C TYR A 163 13.90 12.59 34.17
N SER A 164 14.20 12.46 32.88
CA SER A 164 14.52 11.15 32.29
C SER A 164 15.40 11.31 31.06
N SER A 165 16.70 11.21 31.31
CA SER A 165 17.75 11.05 30.29
C SER A 165 17.75 9.59 29.84
N ASP A 166 17.51 9.33 28.55
CA ASP A 166 17.90 8.06 27.92
C ASP A 166 18.76 8.37 26.70
N HIS A 167 20.04 8.35 27.00
CA HIS A 167 21.20 8.37 26.11
C HIS A 167 21.34 6.98 25.47
N PHE A 168 20.89 6.83 24.23
CA PHE A 168 21.17 5.63 23.44
C PHE A 168 22.44 5.84 22.62
N GLU A 169 23.56 5.41 23.20
CA GLU A 169 24.86 5.33 22.54
C GLU A 169 24.78 4.28 21.42
N HIS A 170 25.02 4.73 20.20
CA HIS A 170 25.11 3.90 19.01
C HIS A 170 26.53 3.34 18.91
N GLU A 171 26.80 2.24 19.60
CA GLU A 171 28.05 1.49 19.46
C GLU A 171 28.07 0.68 18.15
N PHE A 172 28.66 1.36 17.18
CA PHE A 172 29.49 0.87 16.10
C PHE A 172 30.45 -0.25 16.56
N TRP A 173 30.36 -1.42 15.93
CA TRP A 173 31.44 -2.41 15.95
C TRP A 173 31.75 -2.81 14.50
N GLU A 174 32.82 -2.22 13.97
CA GLU A 174 33.57 -2.77 12.84
C GLU A 174 34.45 -3.92 13.32
N ASP A 175 34.38 -5.01 12.56
CA ASP A 175 35.34 -6.07 12.27
C ASP A 175 36.31 -6.57 13.35
N ASP A 176 36.34 -7.91 13.50
CA ASP A 176 37.62 -8.60 13.43
C ASP A 176 37.51 -10.04 12.87
N THR A 177 38.28 -10.25 11.81
CA THR A 177 38.62 -11.50 11.15
C THR A 177 39.26 -12.52 12.09
N VAL A 178 38.87 -13.81 12.06
CA VAL A 178 39.81 -14.93 12.29
C VAL A 178 39.39 -16.19 11.52
N LEU A 179 40.22 -16.56 10.53
CA LEU A 179 40.40 -17.89 9.95
C LEU A 179 40.56 -18.99 11.01
N LYS A 180 39.86 -20.12 10.89
CA LYS A 180 40.39 -21.42 11.36
C LYS A 180 40.09 -22.52 10.34
N TYR A 181 41.17 -23.26 10.06
CA TYR A 181 41.34 -24.36 9.12
C TYR A 181 40.33 -25.49 9.27
#